data_AF-A0A4V1A330-F1
#
_entry.id   AF-A0A4V1A330-F1
#
_cell.length_a   1.000
_cell.length_b   1.000
_cell.length_c   1.000
_cell.angle_alpha   90.00
_cell.angle_beta   90.00
_cell.angle_gamma   90.00
#
_symmetry.space_group_name_H-M   'P 1'
#
loop_
_entity.id
_entity.type
_entity.pdbx_description
1 polymer ?
#
loop_
_entity_poly.entity_id
_entity_poly.type
_entity_poly.pdbx_seq_one_letter_code
_entity_poly.pdbx_strand_id
1 'polypeptide(L)'
;MNHEHWDEERIEELLKKVPKIHDARSKEEVFERLKQDGVFDEVPPNKVMKKKSKYIPWIIAACAALFLAILIPTFMSRSISEEAKITNDVKNEEMEKFNHLEEGQEDSVNIMMTEVDMKTAVYPEQLDGNTLFKIGLASDDADSIPVTILIPNEKILEDFGKANPTPVEMYNLYAPRLNENLLGFVDYHPYDGKIIESNGKVVHQLPEDHPYDASEATLSTYYATLMDTFSDYQEIEFVDEQNQPKEIGKESSLLISDERTQHSYFKYVQQDGAAFLAPNYRETFSTIEEAMEALKRSTNEVYQSVVLPNVDYTIKVEQNIVKIAFKEPLDLFNYNQVEAMQMIEGMLLTAAGFNMAVQFENIVQAEWEGFDFTKPLPIPLGPNQLPYTVLENE
;
A
#
# COMPACT_ATOMS: atom_id res chain seq x y z
N MET A 1 -2.62 -3.13 42.62
CA MET A 1 -1.23 -2.67 42.41
C MET A 1 -1.29 -1.15 42.32
N ASN A 2 -0.39 -0.46 43.02
CA ASN A 2 -0.45 0.99 43.26
C ASN A 2 -0.24 1.77 41.96
N HIS A 3 -1.14 2.69 41.65
CA HIS A 3 -0.93 3.71 40.62
C HIS A 3 0.03 4.76 41.19
N GLU A 4 1.26 4.82 40.68
CA GLU A 4 2.18 5.91 40.96
C GLU A 4 1.61 7.19 40.31
N HIS A 5 1.09 8.08 41.15
CA HIS A 5 0.71 9.42 40.76
C HIS A 5 1.98 10.19 40.39
N TRP A 6 2.06 10.62 39.12
CA TRP A 6 3.00 11.62 38.67
C TRP A 6 2.59 12.96 39.27
N ASP A 7 3.29 13.37 40.32
CA ASP A 7 3.08 14.65 40.99
C ASP A 7 3.74 15.77 40.17
N GLU A 8 3.03 16.88 39.98
CA GLU A 8 3.46 18.01 39.15
C GLU A 8 4.77 18.62 39.68
N GLU A 9 4.95 18.59 41.00
CA GLU A 9 6.19 19.00 41.67
C GLU A 9 7.38 18.10 41.29
N ARG A 10 7.15 16.80 41.07
CA ARG A 10 8.19 15.83 40.71
C ARG A 10 8.61 15.96 39.25
N ILE A 11 7.67 16.34 38.37
CA ILE A 11 7.97 16.67 36.97
C ILE A 11 8.81 17.95 36.90
N GLU A 12 8.47 18.97 37.70
CA GLU A 12 9.23 20.22 37.75
C GLU A 12 10.66 20.00 38.28
N GLU A 13 10.83 19.10 39.26
CA GLU A 13 12.12 18.73 39.80
C GLU A 13 12.99 17.94 38.80
N LEU A 14 12.38 17.09 37.97
CA LEU A 14 13.05 16.37 36.89
C LEU A 14 13.47 17.31 35.75
N LEU A 15 12.61 18.26 35.37
CA LEU A 15 12.94 19.27 34.36
C LEU A 15 14.08 20.19 34.80
N LYS A 16 14.17 20.52 36.09
CA LYS A 16 15.31 21.27 36.65
C LYS A 16 16.62 20.47 36.65
N LYS A 17 16.56 19.13 36.60
CA LYS A 17 17.73 18.23 36.56
C LYS A 17 18.20 17.92 35.14
N VAL A 18 17.48 18.37 34.09
CA VAL A 18 17.94 18.22 32.71
C VAL A 18 19.20 19.08 32.50
N PRO A 19 20.32 18.49 32.02
CA PRO A 19 21.52 19.24 31.75
C PRO A 19 21.23 20.30 30.69
N LYS A 20 21.68 21.53 30.92
CA LYS A 20 21.55 22.60 29.93
C LYS A 20 22.36 22.20 28.72
N ILE A 21 21.68 21.89 27.61
CA ILE A 21 22.30 21.59 26.33
C ILE A 21 22.96 22.89 25.87
N HIS A 22 24.28 22.95 26.01
CA HIS A 22 25.09 24.02 25.46
C HIS A 22 25.77 23.47 24.21
N ASP A 23 25.48 24.11 23.08
CA ASP A 23 26.22 23.85 21.86
C ASP A 23 27.67 24.31 22.09
N ALA A 24 28.59 23.34 22.10
CA ALA A 24 30.02 23.60 22.32
C ALA A 24 30.73 24.11 21.06
N ARG A 25 30.04 24.15 19.92
CA ARG A 25 30.62 24.63 18.65
C ARG A 25 30.80 26.14 18.70
N SER A 26 31.93 26.60 18.17
CA SER A 26 32.19 28.03 18.05
C SER A 26 31.31 28.64 16.96
N LYS A 27 30.98 29.94 17.07
CA LYS A 27 30.15 30.62 16.08
C LYS A 27 30.79 30.59 14.69
N GLU A 28 32.11 30.63 14.66
CA GLU A 28 32.94 30.59 13.46
C GLU A 28 32.87 29.22 12.77
N GLU A 29 32.90 28.13 13.53
CA GLU A 29 32.77 26.75 13.02
C GLU A 29 31.37 26.50 12.43
N VAL A 30 30.32 26.96 13.12
CA VAL A 30 28.95 26.87 12.61
C VAL A 30 28.79 27.70 11.33
N PHE A 31 29.39 28.89 11.28
CA PHE A 31 29.31 29.75 10.10
C PHE A 31 30.06 29.18 8.89
N GLU A 32 31.26 28.61 9.06
CA GLU A 32 31.98 27.96 7.98
C GLU A 32 31.23 26.75 7.43
N ARG A 33 30.61 25.94 8.30
CA ARG A 33 29.81 24.79 7.89
C ARG A 33 28.58 25.20 7.10
N LEU A 34 27.83 26.21 7.57
CA LEU A 34 26.67 26.74 6.86
C LEU A 34 27.04 27.36 5.50
N LYS A 35 28.24 27.93 5.38
CA LYS A 35 28.77 28.42 4.11
C LYS A 35 29.18 27.29 3.17
N GLN A 36 29.72 26.18 3.68
CA GLN A 36 30.06 25.00 2.88
C GLN A 36 28.81 24.23 2.40
N ASP A 37 27.76 24.20 3.23
CA ASP A 37 26.49 23.56 2.90
C ASP A 37 25.63 24.39 1.90
N GLY A 38 26.17 25.49 1.37
CA GLY A 38 25.54 26.30 0.32
C GLY A 38 24.30 27.07 0.79
N VAL A 39 24.10 27.20 2.10
CA VAL A 39 22.90 27.82 2.70
C VAL A 39 22.77 29.32 2.34
N PHE A 40 23.89 29.96 1.99
CA PHE A 40 23.95 31.38 1.64
C PHE A 40 24.10 31.63 0.13
N ASP A 41 24.07 30.59 -0.69
CA ASP A 41 24.12 30.74 -2.14
C ASP A 41 22.69 30.90 -2.69
N GLU A 42 22.47 31.89 -3.57
CA GLU A 42 21.14 32.18 -4.15
C GLU A 42 20.60 31.06 -5.08
N VAL A 43 21.39 30.01 -5.32
CA VAL A 43 21.04 28.85 -6.15
C VAL A 43 21.51 27.58 -5.44
N PRO A 44 20.64 26.57 -5.21
CA PRO A 44 21.03 25.36 -4.47
C PRO A 44 22.14 24.57 -5.20
N PRO A 45 23.06 23.91 -4.47
CA PRO A 45 24.18 23.20 -5.07
C PRO A 45 23.70 22.00 -5.91
N ASN A 46 23.99 22.07 -7.22
CA ASN A 46 23.73 21.03 -8.20
C ASN A 46 24.33 19.68 -7.77
N LYS A 47 23.48 18.68 -7.52
CA LYS A 47 23.84 17.26 -7.61
C LYS A 47 24.50 17.03 -8.98
N VAL A 48 25.68 16.42 -8.98
CA VAL A 48 26.50 16.19 -10.17
C VAL A 48 25.77 15.21 -11.11
N MET A 49 24.99 15.73 -12.06
CA MET A 49 24.33 14.91 -13.08
C MET A 49 25.39 14.35 -14.06
N LYS A 50 25.47 13.03 -14.17
CA LYS A 50 26.35 12.33 -15.13
C LYS A 50 25.95 12.73 -16.57
N LYS A 51 26.97 13.00 -17.41
CA LYS A 51 26.83 13.47 -18.81
C LYS A 51 25.89 12.57 -19.64
N LYS A 52 24.80 13.14 -20.16
CA LYS A 52 23.89 12.51 -21.13
C LYS A 52 24.63 12.23 -22.45
N SER A 53 24.46 11.02 -22.99
CA SER A 53 25.07 10.53 -24.23
C SER A 53 24.45 11.20 -25.48
N LYS A 54 25.28 11.62 -26.44
CA LYS A 54 24.90 12.41 -27.64
C LYS A 54 24.11 11.64 -28.72
N TYR A 55 23.80 10.36 -28.52
CA TYR A 55 23.14 9.51 -29.52
C TYR A 55 21.62 9.44 -29.39
N ILE A 56 21.06 9.98 -28.31
CA ILE A 56 19.61 10.03 -28.04
C ILE A 56 18.79 10.67 -29.19
N PRO A 57 19.22 11.76 -29.86
CA PRO A 57 18.41 12.39 -30.90
C PRO A 57 18.20 11.49 -32.13
N TRP A 58 19.16 10.61 -32.43
CA TRP A 58 19.11 9.75 -33.61
C TRP A 58 18.20 8.53 -33.41
N ILE A 59 18.13 8.01 -32.18
CA ILE A 59 17.26 6.88 -31.83
C ILE A 59 15.78 7.32 -31.88
N ILE A 60 15.46 8.51 -31.34
CA ILE A 60 14.10 9.06 -31.36
C ILE A 60 13.60 9.27 -32.80
N ALA A 61 14.45 9.78 -33.69
CA ALA A 61 14.11 9.96 -35.10
C ALA A 61 13.83 8.62 -35.82
N ALA A 62 14.58 7.57 -35.51
CA ALA A 62 14.36 6.23 -36.07
C ALA A 62 13.04 5.61 -35.57
N CYS A 63 12.72 5.77 -34.29
CA CYS A 63 11.47 5.28 -33.70
C CYS A 63 10.24 6.02 -34.27
N ALA A 64 10.31 7.35 -34.45
CA ALA A 64 9.23 8.13 -35.03
C ALA A 64 8.95 7.74 -36.50
N ALA A 65 9.99 7.45 -37.28
CA ALA A 65 9.83 6.99 -38.66
C ALA A 65 9.20 5.58 -38.74
N LEU A 66 9.57 4.69 -37.83
CA LEU A 66 8.96 3.35 -37.69
C LEU A 66 7.49 3.45 -37.30
N PHE A 67 7.14 4.32 -36.36
CA PHE A 67 5.75 4.58 -35.97
C PHE A 67 4.91 5.12 -37.13
N LEU A 68 5.42 6.09 -37.90
CA LEU A 68 4.72 6.63 -39.06
C LEU A 68 4.52 5.57 -40.17
N ALA A 69 5.49 4.67 -40.37
CA ALA A 69 5.36 3.59 -41.34
C ALA A 69 4.25 2.59 -40.99
N ILE A 70 3.95 2.40 -39.70
CA ILE A 70 2.88 1.51 -39.22
C ILE A 70 1.50 2.20 -39.23
N LEU A 71 1.46 3.54 -39.07
CA LEU A 71 0.21 4.31 -39.01
C LEU A 71 -0.40 4.64 -40.39
N ILE A 72 0.43 4.76 -41.44
CA ILE A 72 -0.08 5.10 -42.79
C ILE A 72 -1.01 4.00 -43.37
N PRO A 73 -0.72 2.70 -43.25
CA PRO A 73 -1.62 1.64 -43.73
C PRO A 73 -2.95 1.56 -42.98
N THR A 74 -2.97 1.91 -41.69
CA THR A 74 -4.15 1.80 -40.82
C THR A 74 -5.19 2.91 -41.06
N PHE A 75 -4.76 4.07 -41.56
CA PHE A 75 -5.69 5.11 -42.02
C PHE A 75 -6.18 4.89 -43.45
N MET A 76 -5.39 4.24 -44.31
CA MET A 76 -5.76 4.00 -45.70
C MET A 76 -6.73 2.82 -45.88
N SER A 77 -6.77 1.89 -44.92
CA SER A 77 -7.71 0.75 -44.90
C SER A 77 -9.10 1.07 -44.34
N ARG A 78 -9.33 2.29 -43.82
CA ARG A 78 -10.60 2.72 -43.20
C ARG A 78 -11.48 3.65 -44.05
N SER A 79 -11.09 3.99 -45.28
CA SER A 79 -11.81 4.97 -46.12
C SER A 79 -12.44 4.41 -47.40
N ILE A 80 -12.69 3.10 -47.48
CA ILE A 80 -13.49 2.49 -48.56
C ILE A 80 -14.50 1.50 -47.94
N SER A 81 -15.61 2.02 -47.43
CA SER A 81 -16.94 1.39 -47.60
C SER A 81 -18.06 2.33 -47.16
N GLU A 82 -18.87 2.71 -48.16
CA GLU A 82 -20.29 3.07 -48.11
C GLU A 82 -20.73 4.47 -47.63
N GLU A 83 -20.96 5.32 -48.64
CA GLU A 83 -21.96 6.38 -48.67
C GLU A 83 -23.39 5.81 -48.64
N ALA A 84 -24.26 6.37 -47.77
CA ALA A 84 -25.66 6.64 -48.11
C ALA A 84 -26.27 7.76 -47.22
N LYS A 85 -26.64 8.85 -47.91
CA LYS A 85 -27.45 10.05 -47.55
C LYS A 85 -28.52 9.84 -46.46
N ILE A 86 -28.86 10.84 -45.62
CA ILE A 86 -29.78 11.96 -45.89
C ILE A 86 -29.63 13.09 -44.83
N THR A 87 -29.81 14.32 -45.30
CA THR A 87 -29.65 15.66 -44.69
C THR A 87 -30.88 16.21 -43.94
N ASN A 88 -30.64 17.12 -42.97
CA ASN A 88 -31.34 18.41 -42.66
C ASN A 88 -31.48 18.65 -41.14
N ASP A 89 -30.74 19.61 -40.54
CA ASP A 89 -31.06 21.05 -40.31
C ASP A 89 -32.21 21.24 -39.27
N VAL A 90 -32.18 22.09 -38.23
CA VAL A 90 -31.27 23.18 -37.80
C VAL A 90 -31.74 23.77 -36.44
N LYS A 91 -30.84 24.45 -35.70
CA LYS A 91 -31.02 25.45 -34.58
C LYS A 91 -31.50 24.96 -33.20
N ASN A 92 -31.02 25.47 -32.06
CA ASN A 92 -30.48 26.79 -31.69
C ASN A 92 -29.62 26.67 -30.40
N GLU A 93 -28.42 27.29 -30.35
CA GLU A 93 -28.01 28.42 -29.46
C GLU A 93 -28.01 28.09 -27.94
N GLU A 94 -26.92 28.22 -27.16
CA GLU A 94 -26.03 29.40 -26.95
C GLU A 94 -24.60 28.97 -26.53
N MET A 95 -23.56 29.47 -27.22
CA MET A 95 -22.53 30.46 -26.79
C MET A 95 -21.61 30.04 -25.62
N GLU A 96 -20.38 29.60 -25.90
CA GLU A 96 -19.17 30.42 -26.14
C GLU A 96 -18.50 30.96 -24.87
N LYS A 97 -17.40 30.31 -24.45
CA LYS A 97 -16.03 30.88 -24.52
C LYS A 97 -15.02 29.95 -23.84
N PHE A 98 -14.27 29.21 -24.65
CA PHE A 98 -12.95 28.70 -24.26
C PHE A 98 -11.98 29.00 -25.39
N ASN A 99 -11.01 29.87 -25.10
CA ASN A 99 -9.71 29.91 -25.75
C ASN A 99 -8.80 30.81 -24.91
N HIS A 100 -7.95 30.21 -24.08
CA HIS A 100 -6.52 30.29 -24.35
C HIS A 100 -5.79 29.12 -23.69
N LEU A 101 -5.11 28.36 -24.54
CA LEU A 101 -4.12 27.33 -24.22
C LEU A 101 -2.84 27.94 -23.64
N GLU A 102 -2.14 27.16 -22.81
CA GLU A 102 -0.78 26.65 -23.06
C GLU A 102 -0.47 25.63 -21.94
N GLU A 103 -0.52 24.32 -22.26
CA GLU A 103 0.58 23.47 -22.76
C GLU A 103 1.36 22.80 -21.62
N GLY A 104 1.08 21.50 -21.43
CA GLY A 104 1.74 20.62 -20.47
C GLY A 104 0.99 19.29 -20.28
N GLN A 105 0.62 18.61 -21.37
CA GLN A 105 0.12 17.23 -21.35
C GLN A 105 1.32 16.28 -21.58
N GLU A 106 1.65 15.46 -20.58
CA GLU A 106 1.12 14.10 -20.37
C GLU A 106 1.95 13.05 -21.11
N ASP A 107 2.89 12.44 -20.37
CA ASP A 107 3.08 10.99 -20.42
C ASP A 107 2.20 10.40 -19.30
N SER A 108 0.87 10.53 -19.43
CA SER A 108 -0.06 9.72 -18.65
C SER A 108 -0.30 8.45 -19.46
N VAL A 109 0.09 7.33 -18.86
CA VAL A 109 -0.19 6.00 -19.39
C VAL A 109 -1.69 5.92 -19.65
N ASN A 110 -2.05 5.68 -20.91
CA ASN A 110 -3.41 5.51 -21.35
C ASN A 110 -3.92 4.16 -20.83
N ILE A 111 -4.26 4.11 -19.54
CA ILE A 111 -5.01 3.00 -18.94
C ILE A 111 -6.39 3.09 -19.56
N MET A 112 -6.67 2.14 -20.44
CA MET A 112 -7.99 1.89 -20.99
C MET A 112 -8.99 1.88 -19.82
N MET A 113 -9.93 2.83 -19.81
CA MET A 113 -11.06 2.87 -18.87
C MET A 113 -11.90 1.60 -19.05
N THR A 114 -11.48 0.54 -18.38
CA THR A 114 -12.39 -0.43 -17.77
C THR A 114 -13.06 0.31 -16.61
N GLU A 115 -14.34 0.05 -16.34
CA GLU A 115 -15.05 0.55 -15.16
C GLU A 115 -14.10 0.50 -13.95
N VAL A 116 -13.80 1.65 -13.34
CA VAL A 116 -12.84 1.70 -12.23
C VAL A 116 -13.48 0.96 -11.08
N ASP A 117 -13.10 -0.31 -10.89
CA ASP A 117 -13.48 -1.08 -9.72
C ASP A 117 -12.97 -0.31 -8.50
N MET A 118 -13.90 0.19 -7.68
CA MET A 118 -13.56 0.99 -6.51
C MET A 118 -13.01 0.10 -5.39
N LYS A 119 -13.29 -1.21 -5.44
CA LYS A 119 -12.79 -2.16 -4.45
C LYS A 119 -11.28 -2.27 -4.58
N THR A 120 -10.61 -2.14 -3.45
CA THR A 120 -9.17 -2.34 -3.34
C THR A 120 -8.84 -3.62 -2.60
N ALA A 121 -9.77 -4.24 -1.88
CA ALA A 121 -9.55 -5.53 -1.24
C ALA A 121 -9.86 -6.69 -2.19
N VAL A 122 -9.24 -7.85 -1.92
CA VAL A 122 -9.49 -9.09 -2.64
C VAL A 122 -10.59 -9.89 -1.96
N TYR A 123 -11.56 -10.38 -2.73
CA TYR A 123 -12.73 -11.12 -2.27
C TYR A 123 -12.74 -12.58 -2.76
N PRO A 124 -13.46 -13.49 -2.07
CA PRO A 124 -13.50 -14.90 -2.41
C PRO A 124 -13.95 -15.20 -3.85
N GLU A 125 -14.85 -14.41 -4.43
CA GLU A 125 -15.27 -14.59 -5.83
C GLU A 125 -14.12 -14.44 -6.84
N GLN A 126 -13.08 -13.68 -6.51
CA GLN A 126 -11.95 -13.42 -7.40
C GLN A 126 -10.91 -14.55 -7.41
N LEU A 127 -11.04 -15.54 -6.52
CA LEU A 127 -10.18 -16.73 -6.52
C LEU A 127 -10.54 -17.74 -7.61
N ASP A 128 -11.70 -17.60 -8.28
CA ASP A 128 -12.01 -18.46 -9.41
C ASP A 128 -11.05 -18.20 -10.57
N GLY A 129 -10.16 -19.16 -10.84
CA GLY A 129 -9.11 -19.03 -11.84
C GLY A 129 -7.83 -18.30 -11.39
N ASN A 130 -7.75 -17.84 -10.12
CA ASN A 130 -6.58 -17.12 -9.60
C ASN A 130 -6.05 -17.74 -8.29
N THR A 131 -4.76 -17.54 -8.05
CA THR A 131 -4.05 -17.85 -6.80
C THR A 131 -3.61 -16.55 -6.16
N LEU A 132 -3.76 -16.47 -4.85
CA LEU A 132 -3.47 -15.29 -4.07
C LEU A 132 -1.99 -15.25 -3.66
N PHE A 133 -1.31 -14.14 -3.93
CA PHE A 133 0.06 -13.88 -3.51
C PHE A 133 0.09 -12.61 -2.64
N LYS A 134 0.51 -12.73 -1.37
CA LYS A 134 0.63 -11.61 -0.43
C LYS A 134 2.08 -11.17 -0.33
N ILE A 135 2.29 -9.87 -0.23
CA ILE A 135 3.61 -9.28 0.00
C ILE A 135 3.45 -7.96 0.77
N GLY A 136 4.36 -7.68 1.71
CA GLY A 136 4.39 -6.42 2.44
C GLY A 136 5.39 -5.47 1.84
N LEU A 137 4.96 -4.33 1.31
CA LEU A 137 5.85 -3.37 0.65
C LEU A 137 6.34 -2.31 1.64
N ALA A 138 7.63 -2.02 1.63
CA ALA A 138 8.23 -1.04 2.53
C ALA A 138 7.78 0.38 2.16
N SER A 139 7.21 1.08 3.14
CA SER A 139 6.74 2.46 3.01
C SER A 139 7.83 3.47 3.39
N ASP A 140 7.60 4.74 3.06
CA ASP A 140 8.50 5.84 3.43
C ASP A 140 8.57 6.10 4.94
N ASP A 141 7.57 5.63 5.69
CA ASP A 141 7.41 5.89 7.14
C ASP A 141 7.94 4.75 8.01
N ALA A 142 8.90 3.98 7.49
CA ALA A 142 9.52 2.84 8.14
C ALA A 142 8.51 1.75 8.59
N ASP A 143 7.44 1.57 7.82
CA ASP A 143 6.41 0.57 8.05
C ASP A 143 6.17 -0.28 6.78
N SER A 144 5.28 -1.26 6.85
CA SER A 144 4.89 -2.08 5.70
C SER A 144 3.43 -1.85 5.30
N ILE A 145 3.19 -1.79 4.00
CA ILE A 145 1.86 -1.77 3.40
C ILE A 145 1.58 -3.17 2.82
N PRO A 146 0.64 -3.92 3.41
CA PRO A 146 0.27 -5.23 2.87
C PRO A 146 -0.43 -5.06 1.53
N VAL A 147 0.00 -5.80 0.51
CA VAL A 147 -0.64 -5.83 -0.81
C VAL A 147 -0.92 -7.27 -1.24
N THR A 148 -1.93 -7.42 -2.09
CA THR A 148 -2.37 -8.72 -2.59
C THR A 148 -2.35 -8.74 -4.11
N ILE A 149 -1.67 -9.71 -4.71
CA ILE A 149 -1.62 -9.90 -6.16
C ILE A 149 -2.39 -11.19 -6.49
N LEU A 150 -3.32 -11.09 -7.44
CA LEU A 150 -4.03 -12.25 -7.98
C LEU A 150 -3.31 -12.76 -9.22
N ILE A 151 -2.73 -13.95 -9.13
CA ILE A 151 -1.96 -14.57 -10.20
C ILE A 151 -2.83 -15.64 -10.88
N PRO A 152 -3.00 -15.60 -12.21
CA PRO A 152 -3.78 -16.61 -12.92
C PRO A 152 -3.27 -18.04 -12.65
N ASN A 153 -4.18 -18.99 -12.43
CA ASN A 153 -3.83 -20.39 -12.14
C ASN A 153 -3.06 -21.06 -13.29
N GLU A 154 -3.31 -20.65 -14.53
CA GLU A 154 -2.54 -21.08 -15.69
C GLU A 154 -1.06 -20.67 -15.56
N LYS A 155 -0.82 -19.44 -15.10
CA LYS A 155 0.54 -18.92 -14.88
C LYS A 155 1.23 -19.61 -13.72
N ILE A 156 0.50 -19.89 -12.64
CA ILE A 156 0.99 -20.70 -11.51
C ILE A 156 1.44 -22.09 -11.99
N LEU A 157 0.64 -22.76 -12.81
CA LEU A 157 0.98 -24.07 -13.33
C LEU A 157 2.19 -24.02 -14.28
N GLU A 158 2.29 -22.98 -15.11
CA GLU A 158 3.45 -22.75 -15.99
C GLU A 158 4.74 -22.55 -15.18
N ASP A 159 4.70 -21.68 -14.18
CA ASP A 159 5.87 -21.21 -13.43
C ASP A 159 6.36 -22.25 -12.41
N PHE A 160 5.46 -23.01 -11.77
CA PHE A 160 5.81 -23.98 -10.71
C PHE A 160 5.63 -25.45 -11.12
N GLY A 161 4.95 -25.75 -12.22
CA GLY A 161 4.60 -27.12 -12.60
C GLY A 161 3.60 -27.81 -11.65
N LYS A 162 2.95 -27.05 -10.75
CA LYS A 162 1.95 -27.52 -9.79
C LYS A 162 0.91 -26.44 -9.51
N ALA A 163 -0.28 -26.86 -9.07
CA ALA A 163 -1.41 -25.95 -8.88
C ALA A 163 -1.34 -25.11 -7.59
N ASN A 164 -0.68 -25.60 -6.54
CA ASN A 164 -0.65 -24.95 -5.22
C ASN A 164 0.79 -24.85 -4.72
N PRO A 165 1.59 -23.90 -5.24
CA PRO A 165 2.86 -23.55 -4.62
C PRO A 165 2.64 -22.94 -3.24
N THR A 166 3.62 -23.08 -2.35
CA THR A 166 3.57 -22.47 -1.02
C THR A 166 3.89 -20.97 -1.13
N PRO A 167 3.48 -20.14 -0.16
CA PRO A 167 3.79 -18.71 -0.21
C PRO A 167 5.29 -18.42 -0.29
N VAL A 168 6.15 -19.26 0.32
CA VAL A 168 7.62 -19.16 0.18
C VAL A 168 8.08 -19.43 -1.25
N GLU A 169 7.51 -20.43 -1.93
CA GLU A 169 7.84 -20.69 -3.34
C GLU A 169 7.39 -19.54 -4.24
N MET A 170 6.18 -19.02 -4.01
CA MET A 170 5.67 -17.85 -4.73
C MET A 170 6.55 -16.63 -4.51
N TYR A 171 6.91 -16.35 -3.25
CA TYR A 171 7.82 -15.26 -2.89
C TYR A 171 9.15 -15.36 -3.65
N ASN A 172 9.82 -16.52 -3.57
CA ASN A 172 11.14 -16.71 -4.17
C ASN A 172 11.14 -16.53 -5.70
N LEU A 173 10.00 -16.76 -6.37
CA LEU A 173 9.89 -16.58 -7.81
C LEU A 173 9.41 -15.17 -8.21
N TYR A 174 8.41 -14.64 -7.52
CA TYR A 174 7.71 -13.43 -7.94
C TYR A 174 8.24 -12.15 -7.29
N ALA A 175 8.71 -12.19 -6.04
CA ALA A 175 9.25 -11.00 -5.38
C ALA A 175 10.41 -10.36 -6.18
N PRO A 176 11.35 -11.11 -6.79
CA PRO A 176 12.39 -10.51 -7.64
C PRO A 176 11.90 -9.85 -8.93
N ARG A 177 10.66 -10.09 -9.35
CA ARG A 177 10.05 -9.49 -10.56
C ARG A 177 9.29 -8.20 -10.26
N LEU A 178 9.09 -7.90 -8.97
CA LEU A 178 8.38 -6.70 -8.54
C LEU A 178 9.32 -5.50 -8.61
N ASN A 179 8.87 -4.43 -9.28
CA ASN A 179 9.56 -3.15 -9.26
C ASN A 179 8.86 -2.22 -8.29
N GLU A 180 9.30 -2.24 -7.03
CA GLU A 180 8.66 -1.53 -5.92
C GLU A 180 8.75 -0.01 -6.09
N ASN A 181 9.90 0.49 -6.55
CA ASN A 181 10.07 1.91 -6.90
C ASN A 181 9.05 2.42 -7.93
N LEU A 182 8.68 1.63 -8.95
CA LEU A 182 7.65 2.02 -9.92
C LEU A 182 6.25 2.08 -9.32
N LEU A 183 6.03 1.39 -8.19
CA LEU A 183 4.79 1.37 -7.45
C LEU A 183 4.76 2.42 -6.31
N GLY A 184 5.81 3.24 -6.19
CA GLY A 184 5.91 4.26 -5.14
C GLY A 184 6.45 3.73 -3.80
N PHE A 185 7.01 2.52 -3.76
CA PHE A 185 7.55 1.89 -2.55
C PHE A 185 9.08 1.87 -2.55
N VAL A 186 9.67 1.67 -1.38
CA VAL A 186 11.12 1.48 -1.23
C VAL A 186 11.48 0.07 -1.70
N ASP A 187 12.47 -0.05 -2.59
CA ASP A 187 13.03 -1.36 -2.97
C ASP A 187 13.56 -2.08 -1.72
N TYR A 188 12.91 -3.20 -1.41
CA TYR A 188 13.15 -4.04 -0.26
C TYR A 188 13.19 -5.53 -0.63
N HIS A 189 12.58 -5.88 -1.76
CA HIS A 189 12.45 -7.23 -2.27
C HIS A 189 13.38 -7.51 -3.46
N PRO A 190 13.92 -8.74 -3.57
CA PRO A 190 13.86 -9.81 -2.57
C PRO A 190 14.75 -9.51 -1.35
N TYR A 191 14.49 -10.18 -0.23
CA TYR A 191 15.34 -10.05 0.97
C TYR A 191 16.76 -10.56 0.69
N ASP A 192 17.76 -9.90 1.29
CA ASP A 192 19.15 -10.33 1.35
C ASP A 192 19.26 -11.66 2.09
N GLY A 193 19.60 -12.71 1.36
CA GLY A 193 19.70 -14.06 1.88
C GLY A 193 18.78 -15.02 1.15
N LYS A 194 18.29 -16.03 1.87
CA LYS A 194 17.35 -17.03 1.32
C LYS A 194 16.16 -17.20 2.24
N ILE A 195 14.97 -17.19 1.64
CA ILE A 195 13.74 -17.59 2.31
C ILE A 195 13.48 -19.06 2.01
N ILE A 196 13.39 -19.86 3.07
CA ILE A 196 13.23 -21.31 3.00
C ILE A 196 12.01 -21.71 3.82
N GLU A 197 11.25 -22.67 3.33
CA GLU A 197 10.19 -23.29 4.10
C GLU A 197 10.72 -24.56 4.77
N SER A 198 10.51 -24.69 6.09
CA SER A 198 10.95 -25.85 6.86
C SER A 198 9.96 -26.16 7.97
N ASN A 199 9.44 -27.40 8.01
CA ASN A 199 8.51 -27.87 9.04
C ASN A 199 7.27 -26.97 9.25
N GLY A 200 6.75 -26.34 8.19
CA GLY A 200 5.61 -25.42 8.29
C GLY A 200 5.95 -24.06 8.89
N LYS A 201 7.23 -23.70 8.94
CA LYS A 201 7.73 -22.37 9.29
C LYS A 201 8.52 -21.76 8.14
N VAL A 202 8.68 -20.43 8.18
CA VAL A 202 9.62 -19.72 7.32
C VAL A 202 10.97 -19.65 8.03
N VAL A 203 12.04 -19.88 7.30
CA VAL A 203 13.41 -19.71 7.76
C VAL A 203 14.06 -18.68 6.85
N HIS A 204 14.51 -17.58 7.42
CA HIS A 204 15.32 -16.60 6.70
C HIS A 204 16.79 -16.86 7.02
N GLN A 205 17.50 -17.43 6.04
CA GLN A 205 18.94 -17.60 6.07
C GLN A 205 19.62 -16.32 5.61
N LEU A 206 20.30 -15.65 6.54
CA LEU A 206 20.84 -14.31 6.40
C LEU A 206 22.35 -14.33 6.11
N PRO A 207 22.85 -13.45 5.22
CA PRO A 207 24.29 -13.24 5.02
C PRO A 207 24.90 -12.48 6.21
N GLU A 208 26.23 -12.53 6.37
CA GLU A 208 26.91 -11.87 7.49
C GLU A 208 26.77 -10.33 7.48
N ASP A 209 26.64 -9.72 6.30
CA ASP A 209 26.59 -8.28 6.05
C ASP A 209 25.18 -7.73 5.76
N HIS A 210 24.13 -8.40 6.24
CA HIS A 210 22.75 -7.95 6.05
C HIS A 210 22.50 -6.56 6.68
N PRO A 211 21.59 -5.73 6.11
CA PRO A 211 21.32 -4.38 6.61
C PRO A 211 20.25 -4.31 7.72
N TYR A 212 19.56 -5.41 8.03
CA TYR A 212 18.27 -5.41 8.72
C TYR A 212 18.25 -4.93 10.18
N ASP A 213 19.38 -4.94 10.87
CA ASP A 213 19.52 -4.49 12.26
C ASP A 213 20.39 -3.22 12.39
N ALA A 214 20.64 -2.52 11.28
CA ALA A 214 21.49 -1.33 11.26
C ALA A 214 20.89 -0.14 12.06
N SER A 215 19.56 -0.09 12.21
CA SER A 215 18.85 0.92 13.00
C SER A 215 17.49 0.39 13.49
N GLU A 216 16.89 1.05 14.48
CA GLU A 216 15.55 0.70 14.96
C GLU A 216 14.49 0.83 13.85
N ALA A 217 14.57 1.88 13.02
CA ALA A 217 13.65 2.07 11.90
C ALA A 217 13.79 0.95 10.86
N THR A 218 15.02 0.56 10.50
CA THR A 218 15.28 -0.54 9.58
C THR A 218 14.73 -1.87 10.12
N LEU A 219 14.93 -2.11 11.43
CA LEU A 219 14.42 -3.31 12.10
C LEU A 219 12.88 -3.35 12.09
N SER A 220 12.23 -2.22 12.35
CA SER A 220 10.78 -2.09 12.30
C SER A 220 10.23 -2.39 10.91
N THR A 221 10.79 -1.79 9.85
CA THR A 221 10.38 -2.06 8.47
C THR A 221 10.60 -3.53 8.09
N TYR A 222 11.74 -4.10 8.50
CA TYR A 222 12.05 -5.51 8.25
C TYR A 222 11.03 -6.46 8.88
N TYR A 223 10.69 -6.26 10.16
CA TYR A 223 9.68 -7.09 10.81
C TYR A 223 8.29 -6.88 10.23
N ALA A 224 7.91 -5.65 9.92
CA ALA A 224 6.62 -5.33 9.35
C ALA A 224 6.42 -5.99 7.96
N THR A 225 7.41 -5.89 7.08
CA THR A 225 7.36 -6.49 5.72
C THR A 225 7.33 -8.01 5.78
N LEU A 226 8.10 -8.62 6.68
CA LEU A 226 8.08 -10.06 6.92
C LEU A 226 6.71 -10.57 7.42
N MET A 227 6.10 -9.86 8.38
CA MET A 227 4.79 -10.22 8.93
C MET A 227 3.69 -10.20 7.87
N ASP A 228 3.68 -9.17 7.02
CA ASP A 228 2.69 -9.05 5.96
C ASP A 228 2.89 -10.08 4.85
N THR A 229 4.15 -10.31 4.46
CA THR A 229 4.50 -11.21 3.36
C THR A 229 4.20 -12.67 3.71
N PHE A 230 4.49 -13.06 4.96
CA PHE A 230 4.36 -14.44 5.42
C PHE A 230 3.21 -14.63 6.42
N SER A 231 2.15 -13.83 6.30
CA SER A 231 0.98 -13.83 7.20
C SER A 231 0.30 -15.21 7.38
N ASP A 232 0.54 -16.13 6.44
CA ASP A 232 -0.01 -17.49 6.45
C ASP A 232 0.80 -18.46 7.35
N TYR A 233 1.94 -18.01 7.88
CA TYR A 233 2.79 -18.74 8.81
C TYR A 233 2.69 -18.16 10.23
N GLN A 234 3.06 -18.96 11.23
CA GLN A 234 3.02 -18.51 12.63
C GLN A 234 4.33 -17.84 13.08
N GLU A 235 5.45 -18.26 12.50
CA GLU A 235 6.78 -17.89 12.97
C GLU A 235 7.79 -17.88 11.81
N ILE A 236 8.74 -16.96 11.88
CA ILE A 236 9.94 -16.89 11.05
C ILE A 236 11.16 -17.11 11.92
N GLU A 237 12.00 -18.09 11.61
CA GLU A 237 13.28 -18.31 12.28
C GLU A 237 14.42 -17.63 11.52
N PHE A 238 15.33 -17.01 12.26
CA PHE A 238 16.51 -16.36 11.68
C PHE A 238 17.74 -17.24 11.87
N VAL A 239 18.43 -17.56 10.77
CA VAL A 239 19.65 -18.38 10.79
C VAL A 239 20.75 -17.77 9.94
N ASP A 240 22.01 -18.13 10.23
CA ASP A 240 23.15 -17.78 9.39
C ASP A 240 23.30 -18.74 8.19
N GLU A 241 24.32 -18.48 7.35
CA GLU A 241 24.66 -19.32 6.20
C GLU A 241 25.03 -20.78 6.56
N GLN A 242 25.35 -21.06 7.83
CA GLN A 242 25.62 -22.39 8.38
C GLN A 242 24.40 -23.02 9.07
N ASN A 243 23.22 -22.40 8.92
CA ASN A 243 21.96 -22.77 9.56
C ASN A 243 22.02 -22.80 11.11
N GLN A 244 22.88 -21.97 11.71
CA GLN A 244 22.86 -21.73 13.15
C GLN A 244 21.93 -20.56 13.46
N PRO A 245 21.21 -20.58 14.61
CA PRO A 245 20.36 -19.47 15.01
C PRO A 245 21.12 -18.14 15.04
N LYS A 246 20.54 -17.12 14.42
CA LYS A 246 21.10 -15.76 14.31
C LYS A 246 20.11 -14.80 14.96
N GLU A 247 20.59 -13.94 15.84
CA GLU A 247 19.77 -12.86 16.39
C GLU A 247 19.72 -11.69 15.41
N ILE A 248 18.52 -11.17 15.17
CA ILE A 248 18.27 -9.91 14.49
C ILE A 248 17.72 -8.94 15.54
N GLY A 249 18.42 -7.83 15.77
CA GLY A 249 18.16 -6.95 16.90
C GLY A 249 18.40 -7.64 18.25
N LYS A 250 17.37 -8.29 18.79
CA LYS A 250 17.40 -9.08 20.04
C LYS A 250 16.62 -10.38 19.96
N GLU A 251 16.07 -10.71 18.80
CA GLU A 251 15.18 -11.85 18.61
C GLU A 251 15.84 -12.84 17.63
N SER A 252 15.73 -14.13 17.93
CA SER A 252 16.19 -15.20 17.02
C SER A 252 15.06 -15.79 16.18
N SER A 253 13.82 -15.38 16.47
CA SER A 253 12.65 -15.64 15.65
C SER A 253 11.63 -14.51 15.78
N LEU A 254 10.74 -14.41 14.80
CA LEU A 254 9.66 -13.44 14.75
C LEU A 254 8.32 -14.19 14.74
N LEU A 255 7.47 -13.91 15.72
CA LEU A 255 6.09 -14.38 15.73
C LEU A 255 5.25 -13.50 14.80
N ILE A 256 4.60 -14.11 13.82
CA ILE A 256 3.78 -13.40 12.82
C ILE A 256 2.35 -13.26 13.30
N SER A 257 1.79 -14.35 13.82
CA SER A 257 0.39 -14.41 14.26
C SER A 257 0.28 -15.14 15.59
N ASP A 258 -0.31 -14.50 16.60
CA ASP A 258 -0.94 -15.19 17.73
C ASP A 258 -2.46 -14.90 17.72
N GLU A 259 -3.27 -15.67 18.44
CA GLU A 259 -4.74 -15.45 18.49
C GLU A 259 -5.14 -14.04 19.01
N ARG A 260 -4.19 -13.21 19.44
CA ARG A 260 -4.35 -11.87 20.02
C ARG A 260 -3.71 -10.76 19.16
N THR A 261 -3.06 -11.08 18.04
CA THR A 261 -2.45 -10.09 17.14
C THR A 261 -3.40 -9.79 15.99
N GLN A 262 -4.42 -8.98 16.27
CA GLN A 262 -5.36 -8.51 15.25
C GLN A 262 -5.23 -6.99 15.07
N HIS A 263 -5.30 -6.54 13.82
CA HIS A 263 -5.01 -5.15 13.47
C HIS A 263 -6.24 -4.43 12.93
N SER A 264 -6.26 -3.12 13.19
CA SER A 264 -7.22 -2.22 12.54
C SER A 264 -6.60 -1.65 11.27
N TYR A 265 -7.38 -1.59 10.19
CA TYR A 265 -6.94 -1.07 8.91
C TYR A 265 -7.32 0.40 8.73
N PHE A 266 -6.30 1.24 8.64
CA PHE A 266 -6.42 2.69 8.50
C PHE A 266 -6.09 3.13 7.07
N LYS A 267 -6.46 4.36 6.74
CA LYS A 267 -6.04 4.99 5.49
C LYS A 267 -4.60 5.48 5.66
N TYR A 268 -3.70 4.94 4.86
CA TYR A 268 -2.32 5.38 4.72
C TYR A 268 -2.20 6.17 3.41
N VAL A 269 -1.50 7.31 3.41
CA VAL A 269 -1.28 8.11 2.20
C VAL A 269 0.21 8.29 1.99
N GLN A 270 0.70 7.82 0.84
CA GLN A 270 2.11 7.98 0.44
C GLN A 270 2.44 9.42 0.03
N GLN A 271 3.73 9.72 -0.09
CA GLN A 271 4.22 11.04 -0.49
C GLN A 271 3.78 11.44 -1.90
N ASP A 272 3.53 10.47 -2.78
CA ASP A 272 3.00 10.69 -4.12
C ASP A 272 1.48 10.89 -4.17
N GLY A 273 0.81 10.75 -3.02
CA GLY A 273 -0.64 10.89 -2.87
C GLY A 273 -1.43 9.59 -3.05
N ALA A 274 -0.78 8.46 -3.36
CA ALA A 274 -1.44 7.16 -3.41
C ALA A 274 -1.95 6.77 -2.01
N ALA A 275 -3.15 6.17 -1.95
CA ALA A 275 -3.80 5.83 -0.69
C ALA A 275 -4.04 4.32 -0.59
N PHE A 276 -3.69 3.76 0.57
CA PHE A 276 -3.75 2.33 0.86
C PHE A 276 -4.45 2.08 2.20
N LEU A 277 -4.93 0.85 2.39
CA LEU A 277 -5.44 0.36 3.67
C LEU A 277 -4.35 -0.45 4.36
N ALA A 278 -3.87 0.03 5.50
CA ALA A 278 -2.75 -0.62 6.20
C ALA A 278 -2.93 -0.58 7.72
N PRO A 279 -2.35 -1.56 8.44
CA PRO A 279 -2.36 -1.55 9.89
C PRO A 279 -1.42 -0.46 10.43
N ASN A 280 -1.94 0.47 11.22
CA ASN A 280 -1.15 1.56 11.82
C ASN A 280 -0.08 1.01 12.76
N TYR A 281 1.17 0.91 12.28
CA TYR A 281 2.30 0.33 12.99
C TYR A 281 2.01 -1.02 13.65
N ARG A 282 1.12 -1.83 13.05
CA ARG A 282 0.67 -3.13 13.56
C ARG A 282 0.23 -3.09 15.02
N GLU A 283 -0.44 -2.02 15.45
CA GLU A 283 -1.11 -2.00 16.76
C GLU A 283 -2.06 -3.21 16.86
N THR A 284 -1.95 -3.97 17.96
CA THR A 284 -2.70 -5.21 18.18
C THR A 284 -3.86 -5.01 19.12
N PHE A 285 -5.00 -5.60 18.80
CA PHE A 285 -6.22 -5.55 19.60
C PHE A 285 -6.67 -6.95 20.00
N SER A 286 -7.11 -7.10 21.25
CA SER A 286 -7.59 -8.40 21.77
C SER A 286 -9.05 -8.68 21.41
N THR A 287 -9.82 -7.64 21.06
CA THR A 287 -11.24 -7.75 20.72
C THR A 287 -11.56 -6.93 19.49
N ILE A 288 -12.54 -7.40 18.71
CA ILE A 288 -13.03 -6.68 17.54
C ILE A 288 -13.64 -5.33 17.92
N GLU A 289 -14.21 -5.23 19.14
CA GLU A 289 -14.77 -3.99 19.63
C GLU A 289 -13.73 -2.89 19.84
N GLU A 290 -12.58 -3.25 20.42
CA GLU A 290 -11.45 -2.32 20.58
C GLU A 290 -10.86 -1.90 19.24
N ALA A 291 -10.71 -2.84 18.31
CA ALA A 291 -10.20 -2.57 16.96
C ALA A 291 -11.14 -1.61 16.19
N MET A 292 -12.45 -1.88 16.21
CA MET A 292 -13.44 -1.03 15.56
C MET A 292 -13.56 0.35 16.21
N GLU A 293 -13.35 0.48 17.51
CA GLU A 293 -13.28 1.80 18.16
C GLU A 293 -11.99 2.56 17.84
N ALA A 294 -10.87 1.85 17.60
CA ALA A 294 -9.63 2.47 17.16
C ALA A 294 -9.77 3.14 15.78
N LEU A 295 -10.57 2.57 14.87
CA LEU A 295 -10.84 3.15 13.55
C LEU A 295 -11.41 4.56 13.60
N LYS A 296 -12.13 4.94 14.67
CA LYS A 296 -12.70 6.29 14.83
C LYS A 296 -11.66 7.35 15.20
N ARG A 297 -10.49 6.93 15.66
CA ARG A 297 -9.43 7.83 16.13
C ARG A 297 -8.55 8.21 14.95
N SER A 298 -8.24 9.49 14.81
CA SER A 298 -7.12 9.92 13.97
C SER A 298 -5.85 9.52 14.70
N THR A 299 -5.06 8.61 14.12
CA THR A 299 -3.97 7.93 14.82
C THR A 299 -2.66 8.69 14.80
N ASN A 300 -2.33 9.40 13.70
CA ASN A 300 -1.17 10.31 13.58
C ASN A 300 -1.23 11.10 12.24
N GLU A 301 -0.13 11.77 11.85
CA GLU A 301 -0.04 12.51 10.57
C GLU A 301 0.02 11.60 9.34
N VAL A 302 0.42 10.34 9.52
CA VAL A 302 0.66 9.35 8.47
C VAL A 302 -0.58 8.49 8.22
N TYR A 303 -1.25 8.08 9.29
CA TYR A 303 -2.43 7.24 9.30
C TYR A 303 -3.68 8.04 9.66
N GLN A 304 -4.67 7.95 8.78
CA GLN A 304 -5.95 8.62 8.91
C GLN A 304 -7.05 7.61 9.23
N SER A 305 -8.05 8.08 9.98
CA SER A 305 -9.28 7.32 10.16
C SER A 305 -9.93 7.04 8.81
N VAL A 306 -10.36 5.80 8.60
CA VAL A 306 -11.20 5.42 7.46
C VAL A 306 -12.66 5.83 7.66
N VAL A 307 -13.05 6.24 8.87
CA VAL A 307 -14.43 6.62 9.19
C VAL A 307 -14.72 7.99 8.58
N LEU A 308 -15.76 8.04 7.74
CA LEU A 308 -16.17 9.25 7.05
C LEU A 308 -16.50 10.41 8.02
N PRO A 309 -16.29 11.67 7.60
CA PRO A 309 -16.62 12.82 8.43
C PRO A 309 -18.09 12.84 8.87
N ASN A 310 -18.31 13.12 10.16
CA ASN A 310 -19.64 13.16 10.80
C ASN A 310 -20.40 11.82 10.80
N VAL A 311 -19.73 10.72 10.45
CA VAL A 311 -20.28 9.38 10.60
C VAL A 311 -19.87 8.81 11.95
N ASP A 312 -20.84 8.23 12.66
CA ASP A 312 -20.61 7.52 13.90
C ASP A 312 -21.50 6.27 13.92
N TYR A 313 -21.03 5.23 14.59
CA TYR A 313 -21.65 3.93 14.60
C TYR A 313 -21.52 3.26 15.96
N THR A 314 -22.39 2.29 16.20
CA THR A 314 -22.26 1.33 17.30
C THR A 314 -22.03 -0.05 16.73
N ILE A 315 -21.44 -0.91 17.55
CA ILE A 315 -21.11 -2.27 17.17
C ILE A 315 -21.82 -3.25 18.09
N LYS A 316 -22.23 -4.37 17.54
CA LYS A 316 -22.74 -5.50 18.29
C LYS A 316 -22.25 -6.80 17.65
N VAL A 317 -21.62 -7.63 18.45
CA VAL A 317 -21.16 -8.94 18.01
C VAL A 317 -22.25 -9.99 18.23
N GLU A 318 -22.60 -10.71 17.16
CA GLU A 318 -23.50 -11.84 17.18
C GLU A 318 -22.85 -13.04 16.49
N GLN A 319 -22.39 -14.02 17.27
CA GLN A 319 -21.63 -15.18 16.77
C GLN A 319 -20.35 -14.74 16.04
N ASN A 320 -20.26 -14.96 14.73
CA ASN A 320 -19.12 -14.54 13.89
C ASN A 320 -19.48 -13.34 12.98
N ILE A 321 -20.51 -12.58 13.35
CA ILE A 321 -20.96 -11.40 12.60
C ILE A 321 -20.84 -10.17 13.48
N VAL A 322 -20.14 -9.15 12.98
CA VAL A 322 -20.08 -7.81 13.56
C VAL A 322 -21.18 -6.98 12.91
N LYS A 323 -22.20 -6.61 13.69
CA LYS A 323 -23.23 -5.68 13.24
C LYS A 323 -22.77 -4.26 13.51
N ILE A 324 -22.61 -3.46 12.46
CA ILE A 324 -22.22 -2.06 12.52
C ILE A 324 -23.45 -1.22 12.20
N ALA A 325 -24.01 -0.56 13.21
CA ALA A 325 -25.19 0.28 13.07
C ALA A 325 -24.80 1.76 13.07
N PHE A 326 -24.97 2.44 11.93
CA PHE A 326 -24.75 3.88 11.84
C PHE A 326 -25.82 4.63 12.64
N LYS A 327 -25.41 5.66 13.41
CA LYS A 327 -26.33 6.40 14.29
C LYS A 327 -27.39 7.18 13.50
N GLU A 328 -26.99 7.75 12.38
CA GLU A 328 -27.86 8.41 11.40
C GLU A 328 -27.85 7.59 10.10
N PRO A 329 -28.92 7.65 9.28
CA PRO A 329 -28.94 6.95 7.99
C PRO A 329 -27.75 7.38 7.12
N LEU A 330 -26.87 6.43 6.79
CA LEU A 330 -25.70 6.66 5.97
C LEU A 330 -26.06 6.50 4.50
N ASP A 331 -26.03 7.62 3.77
CA ASP A 331 -26.18 7.64 2.32
C ASP A 331 -24.81 7.81 1.67
N LEU A 332 -24.31 6.72 1.07
CA LEU A 332 -22.97 6.67 0.48
C LEU A 332 -22.79 7.64 -0.71
N PHE A 333 -23.89 8.03 -1.39
CA PHE A 333 -23.82 8.97 -2.52
C PHE A 333 -23.59 10.42 -2.09
N ASN A 334 -23.69 10.74 -0.81
CA ASN A 334 -23.40 12.07 -0.28
C ASN A 334 -21.90 12.28 0.02
N TYR A 335 -21.08 11.24 -0.14
CA TYR A 335 -19.65 11.27 0.14
C TYR A 335 -18.82 11.02 -1.12
N ASN A 336 -17.51 11.25 -1.01
CA ASN A 336 -16.58 10.78 -2.02
C ASN A 336 -16.64 9.24 -2.06
N GLN A 337 -16.86 8.67 -3.24
CA GLN A 337 -17.09 7.23 -3.39
C GLN A 337 -15.86 6.39 -3.03
N VAL A 338 -14.65 6.90 -3.31
CA VAL A 338 -13.39 6.23 -2.93
C VAL A 338 -13.22 6.22 -1.41
N GLU A 339 -13.47 7.35 -0.74
CA GLU A 339 -13.40 7.41 0.73
C GLU A 339 -14.48 6.55 1.40
N ALA A 340 -15.68 6.51 0.82
CA ALA A 340 -16.75 5.63 1.29
C ALA A 340 -16.37 4.16 1.15
N MET A 341 -15.75 3.76 0.02
CA MET A 341 -15.24 2.40 -0.16
C MET A 341 -14.14 2.08 0.85
N GLN A 342 -13.17 2.98 1.05
CA GLN A 342 -12.11 2.82 2.04
C GLN A 342 -12.65 2.64 3.46
N MET A 343 -13.74 3.33 3.83
CA MET A 343 -14.43 3.10 5.11
C MET A 343 -14.97 1.67 5.21
N ILE A 344 -15.70 1.23 4.19
CA ILE A 344 -16.30 -0.11 4.15
C ILE A 344 -15.20 -1.17 4.20
N GLU A 345 -14.20 -1.11 3.31
CA GLU A 345 -13.12 -2.08 3.25
C GLU A 345 -12.21 -2.05 4.48
N GLY A 346 -11.93 -0.88 5.05
CA GLY A 346 -11.17 -0.77 6.30
C GLY A 346 -11.86 -1.48 7.46
N MET A 347 -13.18 -1.35 7.57
CA MET A 347 -13.98 -2.11 8.54
C MET A 347 -14.00 -3.61 8.22
N LEU A 348 -14.15 -3.99 6.95
CA LEU A 348 -14.15 -5.39 6.54
C LEU A 348 -12.81 -6.09 6.82
N LEU A 349 -11.69 -5.46 6.46
CA LEU A 349 -10.34 -5.97 6.71
C LEU A 349 -10.03 -6.07 8.21
N THR A 350 -10.47 -5.08 8.98
CA THR A 350 -10.36 -5.12 10.45
C THR A 350 -11.13 -6.31 11.03
N ALA A 351 -12.36 -6.58 10.57
CA ALA A 351 -13.13 -7.75 10.99
C ALA A 351 -12.56 -9.08 10.47
N ALA A 352 -11.95 -9.08 9.29
CA ALA A 352 -11.34 -10.25 8.68
C ALA A 352 -10.21 -10.85 9.54
N GLY A 353 -9.40 -10.00 10.20
CA GLY A 353 -8.40 -10.46 11.15
C GLY A 353 -9.01 -11.33 12.26
N PHE A 354 -10.17 -10.96 12.77
CA PHE A 354 -10.89 -11.74 13.79
C PHE A 354 -11.70 -12.91 13.21
N ASN A 355 -11.57 -13.19 11.91
CA ASN A 355 -12.36 -14.19 11.19
C ASN A 355 -13.88 -13.95 11.30
N MET A 356 -14.29 -12.68 11.23
CA MET A 356 -15.68 -12.25 11.35
C MET A 356 -16.17 -11.55 10.09
N ALA A 357 -17.43 -11.80 9.73
CA ALA A 357 -18.12 -11.05 8.69
C ALA A 357 -18.70 -9.76 9.28
N VAL A 358 -18.91 -8.74 8.44
CA VAL A 358 -19.58 -7.50 8.83
C VAL A 358 -20.95 -7.43 8.21
N GLN A 359 -21.94 -6.99 8.98
CA GLN A 359 -23.24 -6.58 8.47
C GLN A 359 -23.48 -5.12 8.85
N PHE A 360 -23.71 -4.29 7.85
CA PHE A 360 -24.02 -2.89 8.05
C PHE A 360 -25.52 -2.69 8.25
N GLU A 361 -25.88 -1.85 9.22
CA GLU A 361 -27.25 -1.43 9.48
C GLU A 361 -27.37 0.09 9.36
N ASN A 362 -28.54 0.55 8.90
CA ASN A 362 -28.82 1.96 8.66
C ASN A 362 -28.01 2.60 7.51
N ILE A 363 -27.60 1.80 6.51
CA ILE A 363 -27.18 2.30 5.18
C ILE A 363 -28.43 2.46 4.31
N VAL A 364 -28.48 3.55 3.53
CA VAL A 364 -29.62 3.87 2.64
C VAL A 364 -29.67 2.94 1.42
N GLN A 365 -28.52 2.62 0.84
CA GLN A 365 -28.38 1.70 -0.27
C GLN A 365 -28.56 0.25 0.19
N ALA A 366 -29.39 -0.52 -0.51
CA ALA A 366 -29.44 -1.98 -0.35
C ALA A 366 -28.25 -2.64 -1.06
N GLU A 367 -27.86 -2.12 -2.22
CA GLU A 367 -26.70 -2.58 -3.00
C GLU A 367 -25.85 -1.39 -3.45
N TRP A 368 -24.52 -1.55 -3.46
CA TRP A 368 -23.57 -0.53 -3.92
C TRP A 368 -22.24 -1.18 -4.26
N GLU A 369 -21.66 -0.85 -5.44
CA GLU A 369 -20.37 -1.36 -5.91
C GLU A 369 -20.23 -2.89 -5.75
N GLY A 370 -21.28 -3.65 -6.08
CA GLY A 370 -21.29 -5.12 -5.99
C GLY A 370 -21.44 -5.70 -4.56
N PHE A 371 -21.60 -4.88 -3.53
CA PHE A 371 -22.03 -5.33 -2.20
C PHE A 371 -23.55 -5.31 -2.06
N ASP A 372 -24.08 -6.27 -1.31
CA ASP A 372 -25.48 -6.33 -0.86
C ASP A 372 -25.49 -6.16 0.66
N PHE A 373 -25.83 -4.95 1.12
CA PHE A 373 -25.86 -4.59 2.53
C PHE A 373 -27.06 -5.17 3.30
N THR A 374 -27.99 -5.86 2.62
CA THR A 374 -29.11 -6.52 3.31
C THR A 374 -28.68 -7.78 4.05
N LYS A 375 -27.47 -8.28 3.77
CA LYS A 375 -26.88 -9.49 4.35
C LYS A 375 -25.44 -9.22 4.83
N PRO A 376 -24.85 -10.12 5.64
CA PRO A 376 -23.43 -10.04 5.97
C PRO A 376 -22.57 -10.06 4.70
N LEU A 377 -21.60 -9.16 4.62
CA LEU A 377 -20.68 -9.04 3.51
C LEU A 377 -19.59 -10.13 3.55
N PRO A 378 -19.03 -10.50 2.38
CA PRO A 378 -17.94 -11.46 2.33
C PRO A 378 -16.70 -10.96 3.08
N ILE A 379 -15.98 -11.90 3.70
CA ILE A 379 -14.72 -11.61 4.38
C ILE A 379 -13.64 -11.40 3.30
N PRO A 380 -12.96 -10.23 3.25
CA PRO A 380 -11.87 -10.01 2.33
C PRO A 380 -10.69 -10.92 2.66
N LEU A 381 -9.96 -11.36 1.63
CA LEU A 381 -8.82 -12.26 1.71
C LEU A 381 -7.48 -11.53 1.82
N GLY A 382 -7.45 -10.25 1.44
CA GLY A 382 -6.27 -9.41 1.54
C GLY A 382 -6.56 -7.97 1.11
N PRO A 383 -5.76 -7.01 1.58
CA PRO A 383 -5.88 -5.60 1.25
C PRO A 383 -5.14 -5.27 -0.07
N ASN A 384 -5.41 -4.06 -0.59
CA ASN A 384 -4.64 -3.37 -1.63
C ASN A 384 -4.24 -4.28 -2.81
N GLN A 385 -5.24 -4.66 -3.59
CA GLN A 385 -5.08 -5.49 -4.76
C GLN A 385 -4.21 -4.77 -5.79
N LEU A 386 -3.17 -5.46 -6.24
CA LEU A 386 -2.37 -5.04 -7.39
C LEU A 386 -2.64 -5.99 -8.57
N PRO A 387 -2.62 -5.46 -9.82
CA PRO A 387 -2.79 -6.30 -10.99
C PRO A 387 -1.57 -7.21 -11.18
N TYR A 388 -1.78 -8.44 -11.64
CA TYR A 388 -0.69 -9.39 -11.91
C TYR A 388 0.42 -8.83 -12.82
N THR A 389 0.10 -7.90 -13.72
CA THR A 389 1.04 -7.26 -14.64
C THR A 389 2.21 -6.56 -13.94
N VAL A 390 2.10 -6.25 -12.64
CA VAL A 390 3.24 -5.70 -11.86
C VAL A 390 4.40 -6.69 -11.72
N LEU A 391 4.16 -7.98 -11.97
CA LEU A 391 5.16 -9.06 -11.93
C LEU A 391 5.73 -9.41 -13.32
N GLU A 392 5.33 -8.69 -14.37
CA GLU A 392 5.79 -8.92 -15.76
C GLU A 392 6.93 -7.97 -16.18
N ASN A 393 7.49 -7.20 -15.23
CA ASN A 393 8.59 -6.28 -15.52
C ASN A 393 9.87 -7.08 -15.83
N GLU A 394 10.29 -7.10 -17.12
CA GLU A 394 11.57 -7.66 -17.60
C GLU A 394 12.73 -6.65 -17.60
#